data_AF-A0A8A3PLY8-F1
#
_entry.id   AF-A0A8A3PLY8-F1
#
_cell.length_a   1.000
_cell.length_b   1.000
_cell.length_c   1.000
_cell.angle_alpha   90.00
_cell.angle_beta   90.00
_cell.angle_gamma   90.00
#
_symmetry.space_group_name_H-M   'P 1'
#
loop_
_entity.id
_entity.type
_entity.pdbx_description
1 polymer ?
#
loop_
_entity_poly.entity_id
_entity_poly.type
_entity_poly.pdbx_seq_one_letter_code
_entity_poly.pdbx_strand_id
1 'polypeptide(L)'
;MLGFFIGLILTSFITDVIKNAVGRPRPDLISRCKPTPDTPENKLLTIHVCTEKDHHTLHDGWRSFPSGHSSFAFAGLGYLAFFFAGQTHVFRPRTDLGRVLLALAPLLGAAMIAISRCEDYRHDVYDVTCGSILGISLAYFSYRRYFPRLHSSKCHEPYPSREAVFNQGFGKIKNDEETRVGRVRDFDASDNESDDA
;
A
#
# COMPACT_ATOMS: atom_id res chain seq x y z
N MET A 1 -10.36 -2.67 3.42
CA MET A 1 -10.25 -3.32 2.10
C MET A 1 -10.05 -2.33 0.96
N LEU A 2 -10.82 -1.24 0.87
CA LEU A 2 -10.63 -0.21 -0.18
C LEU A 2 -9.18 0.32 -0.26
N GLY A 3 -8.57 0.68 0.87
CA GLY A 3 -7.17 1.13 0.91
C GLY A 3 -6.15 0.09 0.43
N PHE A 4 -6.42 -1.20 0.62
CA PHE A 4 -5.53 -2.25 0.14
C PHE A 4 -5.49 -2.27 -1.40
N PHE A 5 -6.66 -2.31 -2.05
CA PHE A 5 -6.73 -2.32 -3.51
C PHE A 5 -6.19 -1.03 -4.14
N ILE A 6 -6.49 0.13 -3.56
CA ILE A 6 -5.93 1.41 -4.03
C ILE A 6 -4.41 1.41 -3.90
N GLY A 7 -3.87 0.90 -2.78
CA GLY A 7 -2.43 0.80 -2.57
C GLY A 7 -1.76 -0.09 -3.63
N LEU A 8 -2.36 -1.24 -3.96
CA LEU A 8 -1.84 -2.14 -5.00
C LEU A 8 -1.89 -1.50 -6.39
N ILE A 9 -3.03 -0.95 -6.79
CA ILE A 9 -3.21 -0.33 -8.11
C ILE A 9 -2.25 0.86 -8.27
N LEU A 10 -2.15 1.71 -7.25
CA LEU A 10 -1.25 2.86 -7.24
C LEU A 10 0.22 2.41 -7.36
N THR A 11 0.61 1.36 -6.63
CA THR A 11 1.98 0.82 -6.69
C THR A 11 2.31 0.27 -8.06
N SER A 12 1.42 -0.55 -8.64
CA SER A 12 1.63 -1.10 -9.98
C SER A 12 1.76 0.01 -11.02
N PHE A 13 0.85 0.98 -10.98
CA PHE A 13 0.87 2.12 -11.90
C PHE A 13 2.17 2.91 -11.81
N ILE A 14 2.57 3.34 -10.60
CA ILE A 14 3.81 4.11 -10.41
C ILE A 14 5.03 3.28 -10.83
N THR A 15 5.06 1.99 -10.48
CA THR A 15 6.17 1.11 -10.86
C THR A 15 6.31 0.98 -12.36
N ASP A 16 5.22 0.78 -13.09
CA ASP A 16 5.25 0.65 -14.54
C ASP A 16 5.63 1.95 -15.23
N VAL A 17 5.19 3.11 -14.70
CA VAL A 17 5.64 4.42 -15.17
C VAL A 17 7.15 4.56 -15.01
N ILE A 18 7.71 4.24 -13.84
CA ILE A 18 9.16 4.36 -13.60
C ILE A 18 9.94 3.37 -14.48
N LYS A 19 9.47 2.13 -14.64
CA LYS A 19 10.10 1.14 -15.52
C LYS A 19 10.21 1.63 -16.96
N ASN A 20 9.12 2.16 -17.49
CA ASN A 20 9.10 2.66 -18.86
C ASN A 20 9.92 3.95 -19.02
N ALA A 21 10.03 4.77 -17.98
CA ALA A 21 10.82 6.00 -18.01
C ALA A 21 12.33 5.75 -17.89
N VAL A 22 12.77 4.82 -17.04
CA VAL A 22 14.19 4.58 -16.78
C VAL A 22 14.84 3.68 -17.83
N GLY A 23 14.15 2.64 -18.29
CA GLY A 23 14.68 1.77 -19.35
C GLY A 23 15.98 1.05 -18.98
N ARG A 24 16.22 0.75 -17.69
CA ARG A 24 17.48 0.09 -17.24
C ARG A 24 17.58 -1.34 -17.79
N PRO A 25 18.71 -1.73 -18.41
CA PRO A 25 18.93 -3.11 -18.87
C PRO A 25 18.99 -4.10 -17.71
N ARG A 26 18.39 -5.27 -17.87
CA ARG A 26 18.47 -6.39 -16.91
C ARG A 26 19.81 -7.13 -17.02
N PRO A 27 20.24 -7.86 -15.98
CA PRO A 27 21.45 -8.69 -16.05
C PRO A 27 21.38 -9.79 -17.13
N ASP A 28 20.17 -10.27 -17.45
CA ASP A 28 19.91 -11.26 -18.49
C ASP A 28 19.69 -10.65 -19.89
N LEU A 29 20.00 -9.37 -20.12
CA LEU A 29 19.76 -8.73 -21.42
C LEU A 29 20.58 -9.39 -22.55
N ILE A 30 21.84 -9.76 -22.31
CA ILE A 30 22.71 -10.33 -23.34
C ILE A 30 22.21 -11.71 -23.79
N SER A 31 21.73 -12.53 -22.86
CA SER A 31 21.17 -13.85 -23.19
C SER A 31 19.89 -13.75 -24.01
N ARG A 32 19.10 -12.68 -23.79
CA ARG A 32 17.93 -12.35 -24.62
C ARG A 32 18.30 -11.78 -25.98
N CYS A 33 19.35 -10.96 -26.04
CA CYS A 33 19.80 -10.28 -27.25
C CYS A 33 20.29 -11.27 -28.33
N LYS A 34 20.95 -12.37 -27.93
CA LYS A 34 21.60 -13.34 -28.83
C LYS A 34 22.48 -12.62 -29.87
N PRO A 35 23.64 -12.09 -29.46
CA PRO A 35 24.50 -11.30 -30.34
C PRO A 35 24.99 -12.12 -31.55
N THR A 36 25.31 -11.44 -32.67
CA THR A 36 25.89 -12.09 -33.85
C THR A 36 27.25 -12.71 -33.55
N PRO A 37 27.68 -13.78 -34.26
CA PRO A 37 28.96 -14.45 -33.98
C PRO A 37 30.20 -13.55 -34.17
N ASP A 38 30.10 -12.49 -34.97
CA ASP A 38 31.19 -11.54 -35.25
C ASP A 38 31.21 -10.34 -34.28
N THR A 39 30.56 -10.49 -33.12
CA THR A 39 30.44 -9.41 -32.14
C THR A 39 31.77 -9.17 -31.41
N PRO A 40 32.33 -7.94 -31.43
CA PRO A 40 33.54 -7.64 -30.67
C PRO A 40 33.30 -7.68 -29.15
N GLU A 41 34.10 -8.45 -28.42
CA GLU A 41 33.93 -8.68 -26.97
C GLU A 41 34.30 -7.48 -26.08
N ASN A 42 35.12 -6.54 -26.58
CA ASN A 42 35.70 -5.44 -25.79
C ASN A 42 35.34 -4.05 -26.33
N LYS A 43 34.15 -3.90 -26.92
CA LYS A 43 33.66 -2.61 -27.42
C LYS A 43 32.25 -2.33 -26.88
N LEU A 44 31.91 -1.05 -26.83
CA LEU A 44 30.52 -0.65 -26.60
C LEU A 44 29.70 -1.06 -27.82
N LEU A 45 28.63 -1.82 -27.58
CA LEU A 45 27.75 -2.34 -28.61
C LEU A 45 26.38 -1.68 -28.47
N THR A 46 25.76 -1.44 -29.61
CA THR A 46 24.37 -0.96 -29.69
C THR A 46 23.43 -2.14 -29.90
N ILE A 47 22.13 -1.93 -29.66
CA ILE A 47 21.07 -2.94 -29.81
C ILE A 47 21.02 -3.63 -31.19
N HIS A 48 21.62 -3.04 -32.23
CA HIS A 48 21.68 -3.59 -33.59
C HIS A 48 22.42 -4.93 -33.71
N VAL A 49 23.19 -5.30 -32.69
CA VAL A 49 23.92 -6.57 -32.65
C VAL A 49 23.00 -7.74 -32.26
N CYS A 50 21.85 -7.45 -31.65
CA CYS A 50 20.90 -8.48 -31.23
C CYS A 50 20.22 -9.14 -32.44
N THR A 51 20.22 -10.47 -32.47
CA THR A 51 19.56 -11.26 -33.52
C THR A 51 18.17 -11.73 -33.14
N GLU A 52 17.78 -11.55 -31.87
CA GLU A 52 16.45 -11.92 -31.38
C GLU A 52 15.35 -11.13 -32.13
N LYS A 53 14.39 -11.88 -32.69
CA LYS A 53 13.30 -11.33 -33.50
C LYS A 53 12.09 -10.95 -32.66
N ASP A 54 11.98 -11.50 -31.47
CA ASP A 54 10.91 -11.14 -30.54
C ASP A 54 11.21 -9.81 -29.85
N HIS A 55 10.62 -8.74 -30.39
CA HIS A 55 10.69 -7.39 -29.81
C HIS A 55 10.16 -7.33 -28.37
N HIS A 56 9.20 -8.19 -27.99
CA HIS A 56 8.66 -8.17 -26.64
C HIS A 56 9.71 -8.63 -25.62
N THR A 57 10.42 -9.73 -25.92
CA THR A 57 11.50 -10.25 -25.08
C THR A 57 12.64 -9.24 -24.91
N LEU A 58 13.00 -8.54 -26.00
CA LEU A 58 13.99 -7.46 -25.98
C LEU A 58 13.53 -6.26 -25.14
N HIS A 59 12.32 -5.76 -25.36
CA HIS A 59 11.78 -4.63 -24.59
C HIS A 59 11.63 -4.95 -23.09
N ASP A 60 11.22 -6.17 -22.72
CA ASP A 60 11.22 -6.59 -21.32
C ASP A 60 12.63 -6.60 -20.73
N GLY A 61 13.65 -6.90 -21.54
CA GLY A 61 15.06 -6.83 -21.15
C GLY A 61 15.52 -5.43 -20.71
N TRP A 62 14.84 -4.36 -21.15
CA TRP A 62 15.12 -2.97 -20.77
C TRP A 62 14.26 -2.46 -19.61
N ARG A 63 13.46 -3.32 -18.97
CA ARG A 63 12.55 -2.93 -17.87
C ARG A 63 13.00 -3.48 -16.51
N SER A 64 14.27 -3.27 -16.16
CA SER A 64 14.82 -3.79 -14.89
C SER A 64 14.43 -2.95 -13.66
N PHE A 65 14.52 -1.62 -13.74
CA PHE A 65 14.36 -0.75 -12.57
C PHE A 65 12.98 -0.07 -12.52
N PRO A 66 12.29 -0.04 -11.36
CA PRO A 66 12.49 -0.87 -10.17
C PRO A 66 11.85 -2.25 -10.33
N SER A 67 12.14 -3.18 -9.42
CA SER A 67 11.55 -4.52 -9.46
C SER A 67 10.03 -4.47 -9.20
N GLY A 68 9.26 -4.92 -10.18
CA GLY A 68 7.79 -4.98 -10.09
C GLY A 68 7.27 -6.00 -9.07
N HIS A 69 7.93 -7.17 -8.98
CA HIS A 69 7.54 -8.20 -8.02
C HIS A 69 7.80 -7.75 -6.59
N SER A 70 8.95 -7.11 -6.35
CA SER A 70 9.30 -6.62 -5.02
C SER A 70 8.39 -5.46 -4.59
N SER A 71 8.18 -4.45 -5.44
CA SER A 71 7.25 -3.35 -5.14
C SER A 71 5.82 -3.83 -4.90
N PHE A 72 5.30 -4.72 -5.73
CA PHE A 72 3.96 -5.30 -5.55
C PHE A 72 3.84 -6.13 -4.27
N ALA A 73 4.84 -6.96 -3.97
CA ALA A 73 4.87 -7.78 -2.76
C ALA A 73 4.91 -6.91 -1.49
N PHE A 74 5.80 -5.90 -1.44
CA PHE A 74 5.88 -4.98 -0.31
C PHE A 74 4.66 -4.05 -0.22
N ALA A 75 3.99 -3.73 -1.33
CA ALA A 75 2.73 -2.99 -1.28
C ALA A 75 1.59 -3.82 -0.67
N GLY A 76 1.41 -5.06 -1.13
CA GLY A 76 0.32 -5.92 -0.65
C GLY A 76 0.58 -6.45 0.76
N LEU A 77 1.68 -7.18 0.94
CA LEU A 77 2.00 -7.79 2.23
C LEU A 77 2.46 -6.77 3.26
N GLY A 78 3.08 -5.67 2.85
CA GLY A 78 3.37 -4.55 3.75
C GLY A 78 2.11 -3.86 4.25
N TYR A 79 1.10 -3.67 3.39
CA TYR A 79 -0.20 -3.18 3.85
C TYR A 79 -0.83 -4.16 4.84
N LEU A 80 -0.77 -5.47 4.57
CA LEU A 80 -1.30 -6.49 5.47
C LEU A 80 -0.56 -6.50 6.83
N ALA A 81 0.75 -6.32 6.82
CA ALA A 81 1.55 -6.16 8.03
C ALA A 81 1.11 -4.94 8.85
N PHE A 82 0.91 -3.77 8.21
CA PHE A 82 0.39 -2.59 8.89
C PHE A 82 -1.03 -2.80 9.42
N PHE A 83 -1.89 -3.48 8.66
CA PHE A 83 -3.23 -3.82 9.07
C PHE A 83 -3.21 -4.69 10.33
N PHE A 84 -2.49 -5.81 10.32
CA PHE A 84 -2.37 -6.68 11.50
C PHE A 84 -1.72 -5.96 12.68
N ALA A 85 -0.69 -5.14 12.45
CA ALA A 85 -0.07 -4.36 13.50
C ALA A 85 -1.04 -3.39 14.19
N GLY A 86 -1.96 -2.78 13.42
CA GLY A 86 -3.06 -1.98 13.95
C GLY A 86 -4.07 -2.81 14.74
N GLN A 87 -4.55 -3.92 14.17
CA GLN A 87 -5.58 -4.75 14.81
C GLN A 87 -5.11 -5.39 16.12
N THR A 88 -3.86 -5.83 16.19
CA THR A 88 -3.33 -6.51 17.39
C THR A 88 -2.66 -5.55 18.38
N HIS A 89 -2.64 -4.24 18.06
CA HIS A 89 -2.02 -3.19 18.87
C HIS A 89 -0.53 -3.46 19.18
N VAL A 90 0.24 -3.89 18.18
CA VAL A 90 1.66 -4.30 18.34
C VAL A 90 2.50 -3.27 19.11
N PHE A 91 2.28 -1.99 18.82
CA PHE A 91 3.07 -0.89 19.37
C PHE A 91 2.67 -0.45 20.79
N ARG A 92 1.75 -1.16 21.47
CA ARG A 92 1.47 -0.91 22.88
C ARG A 92 2.54 -1.52 23.79
N PRO A 93 2.79 -0.93 24.96
CA PRO A 93 3.68 -1.53 25.95
C PRO A 93 3.11 -2.89 26.41
N ARG A 94 3.99 -3.89 26.58
CA ARG A 94 3.67 -5.27 27.02
C ARG A 94 2.86 -6.12 26.04
N THR A 95 3.00 -5.90 24.74
CA THR A 95 2.38 -6.78 23.74
C THR A 95 3.05 -8.15 23.68
N ASP A 96 2.24 -9.21 23.56
CA ASP A 96 2.71 -10.58 23.39
C ASP A 96 3.51 -10.80 22.08
N LEU A 97 4.53 -11.65 22.13
CA LEU A 97 5.39 -11.96 20.99
C LEU A 97 4.60 -12.55 19.82
N GLY A 98 3.58 -13.37 20.07
CA GLY A 98 2.76 -13.96 19.01
C GLY A 98 2.08 -12.91 18.12
N ARG A 99 1.65 -11.79 18.69
CA ARG A 99 1.04 -10.67 17.95
C ARG A 99 2.06 -9.93 17.07
N VAL A 100 3.27 -9.77 17.58
CA VAL A 100 4.39 -9.18 16.83
C VAL A 100 4.73 -10.07 15.64
N LEU A 101 4.89 -11.38 15.86
CA LEU A 101 5.19 -12.34 14.80
C LEU A 101 4.08 -12.40 13.74
N LEU A 102 2.82 -12.36 14.15
CA LEU A 102 1.68 -12.31 13.23
C LEU A 102 1.73 -11.07 12.32
N ALA A 103 2.10 -9.92 12.88
CA ALA A 103 2.22 -8.68 12.10
C ALA A 103 3.47 -8.67 11.20
N LEU A 104 4.54 -9.37 11.57
CA LEU A 104 5.78 -9.48 10.78
C LEU A 104 5.75 -10.57 9.71
N ALA A 105 4.94 -11.61 9.86
CA ALA A 105 4.88 -12.74 8.93
C ALA A 105 4.63 -12.32 7.47
N PRO A 106 3.73 -11.35 7.15
CA PRO A 106 3.58 -10.85 5.79
C PRO A 106 4.84 -10.18 5.24
N LEU A 107 5.59 -9.43 6.06
CA LEU A 107 6.85 -8.80 5.63
C LEU A 107 7.93 -9.83 5.32
N LEU A 108 7.99 -10.93 6.07
CA LEU A 108 8.87 -12.05 5.75
C LEU A 108 8.50 -12.68 4.40
N GLY A 109 7.21 -12.88 4.14
CA GLY A 109 6.74 -13.33 2.82
C GLY A 109 7.14 -12.37 1.70
N ALA A 110 7.03 -11.06 1.92
CA ALA A 110 7.44 -10.05 0.95
C ALA A 110 8.96 -10.09 0.68
N ALA A 111 9.75 -10.25 1.73
CA ALA A 111 11.20 -10.37 1.64
C ALA A 111 11.61 -11.62 0.84
N MET A 112 10.97 -12.77 1.07
CA MET A 112 11.22 -13.99 0.30
C MET A 112 10.91 -13.80 -1.20
N ILE A 113 9.80 -13.15 -1.53
CA ILE A 113 9.45 -12.82 -2.93
C ILE A 113 10.46 -11.84 -3.54
N ALA A 114 11.00 -10.90 -2.76
CA ALA A 114 12.00 -9.98 -3.23
C ALA A 114 13.36 -10.67 -3.48
N ILE A 115 13.79 -11.55 -2.57
CA ILE A 115 15.05 -12.30 -2.66
C ILE A 115 15.05 -13.22 -3.89
N SER A 116 13.94 -13.88 -4.20
CA SER A 116 13.86 -14.76 -5.38
C SER A 116 14.13 -14.01 -6.70
N ARG A 117 13.94 -12.67 -6.74
CA ARG A 117 14.26 -11.86 -7.93
C ARG A 117 15.74 -11.59 -8.11
N CYS A 118 16.51 -11.65 -7.03
CA CYS A 118 17.98 -11.62 -7.08
C CYS A 118 18.52 -12.99 -7.51
N GLU A 119 17.94 -14.08 -7.00
CA GLU A 119 18.36 -15.45 -7.34
C GLU A 119 18.14 -15.79 -8.81
N ASP A 120 17.04 -15.32 -9.40
CA ASP A 120 16.74 -15.51 -10.84
C ASP A 120 17.61 -14.67 -11.79
N TYR A 121 18.57 -13.87 -11.28
CA TYR A 121 19.37 -12.88 -12.04
C TYR A 121 18.54 -11.92 -12.92
N ARG A 122 17.27 -11.73 -12.59
CA ARG A 122 16.34 -10.88 -13.34
C ARG A 122 16.46 -9.40 -12.99
N HIS A 123 17.04 -9.11 -11.84
CA HIS A 123 17.15 -7.77 -11.25
C HIS A 123 18.44 -7.65 -10.45
N ASP A 124 19.02 -6.46 -10.48
CA ASP A 124 20.08 -6.08 -9.57
C ASP A 124 19.49 -5.88 -8.15
N VAL A 125 20.31 -6.04 -7.11
CA VAL A 125 19.96 -5.75 -5.71
C VAL A 125 19.44 -4.32 -5.57
N TYR A 126 19.96 -3.35 -6.33
CA TYR A 126 19.45 -1.97 -6.34
C TYR A 126 18.00 -1.88 -6.85
N ASP A 127 17.66 -2.65 -7.89
CA ASP A 127 16.30 -2.64 -8.45
C ASP A 127 15.28 -3.23 -7.46
N VAL A 128 15.69 -4.27 -6.73
CA VAL A 128 14.89 -4.94 -5.70
C VAL A 128 14.74 -4.05 -4.47
N THR A 129 15.81 -3.45 -3.96
CA THR A 129 15.75 -2.57 -2.78
C THR A 129 14.91 -1.33 -3.04
N CYS A 130 15.10 -0.64 -4.17
CA CYS A 130 14.26 0.50 -4.55
C CYS A 130 12.79 0.09 -4.76
N GLY A 131 12.54 -1.06 -5.38
CA GLY A 131 11.19 -1.63 -5.50
C GLY A 131 10.52 -1.84 -4.14
N SER A 132 11.23 -2.44 -3.19
CA SER A 132 10.72 -2.73 -1.85
C SER A 132 10.40 -1.45 -1.09
N ILE A 133 11.30 -0.45 -1.16
CA ILE A 133 11.11 0.88 -0.54
C ILE A 133 9.90 1.58 -1.14
N LEU A 134 9.72 1.54 -2.45
CA LEU A 134 8.57 2.14 -3.12
C LEU A 134 7.27 1.46 -2.69
N GLY A 135 7.23 0.12 -2.70
CA GLY A 135 6.07 -0.66 -2.29
C GLY A 135 5.66 -0.41 -0.84
N ILE A 136 6.60 -0.47 0.11
CA ILE A 136 6.30 -0.25 1.53
C ILE A 136 5.86 1.19 1.81
N SER A 137 6.43 2.17 1.09
CA SER A 137 6.07 3.58 1.24
C SER A 137 4.63 3.84 0.77
N LEU A 138 4.25 3.27 -0.38
CA LEU A 138 2.88 3.38 -0.90
C LEU A 138 1.86 2.59 -0.07
N ALA A 139 2.25 1.42 0.45
CA ALA A 139 1.44 0.69 1.43
C ALA A 139 1.17 1.54 2.68
N TYR A 140 2.21 2.17 3.23
CA TYR A 140 2.08 3.03 4.40
C TYR A 140 1.22 4.25 4.09
N PHE A 141 1.46 4.93 2.97
CA PHE A 141 0.65 6.06 2.52
C PHE A 141 -0.83 5.69 2.40
N SER A 142 -1.14 4.59 1.72
CA SER A 142 -2.52 4.12 1.57
C SER A 142 -3.13 3.73 2.91
N TYR A 143 -2.40 2.99 3.76
CA TYR A 143 -2.86 2.64 5.10
C TYR A 143 -3.23 3.88 5.91
N ARG A 144 -2.36 4.90 5.93
CA ARG A 144 -2.55 6.15 6.69
C ARG A 144 -3.71 6.99 6.19
N ARG A 145 -4.15 6.80 4.94
CA ARG A 145 -5.33 7.48 4.38
C ARG A 145 -6.63 6.98 5.00
N TYR A 146 -6.65 5.72 5.42
CA TYR A 146 -7.83 5.04 5.98
C TYR A 146 -7.73 4.78 7.48
N PHE A 147 -6.51 4.63 8.03
CA PHE A 147 -6.28 4.30 9.43
C PHE A 147 -5.38 5.33 10.15
N PRO A 148 -5.54 5.50 11.47
CA PRO A 148 -4.64 6.30 12.30
C PRO A 148 -3.20 5.76 12.35
N ARG A 149 -2.31 6.45 13.10
CA ARG A 149 -0.93 5.99 13.28
C ARG A 149 -0.95 4.69 14.06
N LEU A 150 0.00 3.78 13.82
CA LEU A 150 0.06 2.50 14.51
C LEU A 150 0.22 2.62 16.04
N HIS A 151 0.81 3.73 16.52
CA HIS A 151 0.91 4.06 17.94
C HIS A 151 -0.36 4.69 18.54
N SER A 152 -1.36 5.04 17.73
CA SER A 152 -2.62 5.63 18.22
C SER A 152 -3.42 4.59 19.01
N SER A 153 -4.16 5.05 20.03
CA SER A 153 -5.09 4.18 20.78
C SER A 153 -6.20 3.59 19.90
N LYS A 154 -6.55 4.30 18.82
CA LYS A 154 -7.58 3.92 17.84
C LYS A 154 -7.00 3.39 16.53
N CYS A 155 -5.80 2.81 16.53
CA CYS A 155 -5.15 2.32 15.30
C CYS A 155 -5.90 1.17 14.59
N HIS A 156 -6.83 0.51 15.27
CA HIS A 156 -7.68 -0.55 14.72
C HIS A 156 -8.95 -0.03 14.02
N GLU A 157 -9.33 1.23 14.27
CA GLU A 157 -10.55 1.81 13.72
C GLU A 157 -10.21 2.61 12.45
N PRO A 158 -10.88 2.35 11.32
CA PRO A 158 -10.77 3.21 10.16
C PRO A 158 -11.42 4.57 10.42
N TYR A 159 -10.95 5.61 9.73
CA TYR A 159 -11.62 6.91 9.77
C TYR A 159 -13.07 6.79 9.27
N PRO A 160 -14.01 7.53 9.87
CA PRO A 160 -15.41 7.50 9.45
C PRO A 160 -15.54 7.97 7.99
N SER A 161 -16.41 7.31 7.22
CA SER A 161 -16.73 7.75 5.86
C SER A 161 -17.43 9.12 5.91
N ARG A 162 -17.34 9.89 4.83
CA ARG A 162 -18.04 11.19 4.73
C ARG A 162 -19.55 11.02 4.95
N GLU A 163 -20.12 9.94 4.43
CA GLU A 163 -21.52 9.56 4.63
C GLU A 163 -21.84 9.26 6.10
N ALA A 164 -20.97 8.53 6.80
CA ALA A 164 -21.16 8.24 8.22
C ALA A 164 -21.12 9.52 9.07
N VAL A 165 -20.21 10.45 8.75
CA VAL A 165 -20.14 11.76 9.43
C VAL A 165 -21.40 12.58 9.13
N PHE A 166 -21.86 12.61 7.88
CA PHE A 166 -23.07 13.31 7.47
C PHE A 166 -24.31 12.77 8.19
N ASN A 167 -24.51 11.44 8.19
CA ASN A 167 -25.63 10.80 8.86
C ASN A 167 -25.59 10.97 10.39
N GLN A 168 -24.41 10.94 11.00
CA GLN A 168 -24.27 11.28 12.43
C GLN A 168 -24.61 12.75 12.70
N GLY A 169 -24.27 13.66 11.80
CA GLY A 169 -24.65 15.07 11.90
C GLY A 169 -26.16 15.27 11.87
N PHE A 170 -26.86 14.67 10.90
CA PHE A 170 -28.32 14.70 10.82
C PHE A 170 -29.00 14.03 12.03
N GLY A 171 -28.47 12.89 12.47
CA GLY A 171 -28.97 12.21 13.67
C GLY A 171 -28.82 13.07 14.94
N LYS A 172 -27.70 13.77 15.09
CA LYS A 172 -27.51 14.73 16.19
C LYS A 172 -28.50 15.88 16.13
N ILE A 173 -28.68 16.50 14.97
CA ILE A 173 -29.63 17.63 14.82
C ILE A 173 -31.05 17.19 15.19
N LYS A 174 -31.49 16.02 14.70
CA LYS A 174 -32.81 15.48 15.04
C LYS A 174 -32.97 15.25 16.54
N ASN A 175 -31.96 14.66 17.19
CA ASN A 175 -32.00 14.42 18.63
C ASN A 175 -32.00 15.74 19.43
N ASP A 176 -31.24 16.74 18.98
CA ASP A 176 -31.18 18.06 19.59
C ASP A 176 -32.54 18.79 19.47
N GLU A 177 -33.24 18.64 18.33
CA GLU A 177 -34.61 19.14 18.13
C GLU A 177 -35.62 18.43 19.03
N GLU A 178 -35.61 17.10 19.10
CA GLU A 178 -36.51 16.33 19.99
C GLU A 178 -36.28 16.68 21.46
N THR A 179 -35.03 16.84 21.88
CA THR A 179 -34.67 17.24 23.26
C THR A 179 -35.15 18.66 23.56
N ARG A 180 -35.05 19.59 22.60
CA ARG A 180 -35.55 20.96 22.76
C ARG A 180 -37.07 21.00 22.85
N VAL A 181 -37.78 20.23 22.02
CA VAL A 181 -39.25 20.12 22.06
C VAL A 181 -39.72 19.48 23.37
N GLY A 182 -39.04 18.43 23.85
CA GLY A 182 -39.32 17.83 25.15
C GLY A 182 -39.18 18.84 26.29
N ARG A 183 -38.10 19.63 26.29
CA ARG A 183 -37.88 20.67 27.30
C ARG A 183 -38.94 21.79 27.28
N VAL A 184 -39.43 22.19 26.10
CA VAL A 184 -40.51 23.19 26.00
C VAL A 184 -41.82 22.62 26.56
N ARG A 185 -42.14 21.35 26.26
CA ARG A 185 -43.34 20.69 26.82
C ARG A 185 -43.29 20.56 28.34
N ASP A 186 -42.12 20.25 28.91
CA ASP A 186 -41.95 20.17 30.36
C ASP A 186 -42.11 21.56 31.03
N PHE A 187 -41.69 22.64 30.37
CA PHE A 187 -41.90 24.01 30.84
C PHE A 187 -43.38 24.41 30.83
N ASP A 188 -44.09 24.15 29.73
CA ASP A 188 -45.53 24.45 29.62
C ASP A 188 -46.37 23.64 30.63
N ALA A 189 -45.94 22.41 30.95
CA ALA A 189 -46.59 21.58 31.95
C ALA A 189 -46.39 22.12 33.39
N SER A 190 -45.21 22.66 33.70
CA SER A 190 -44.91 23.22 35.03
C SER A 190 -45.63 24.53 35.31
N ASP A 191 -45.87 25.37 34.29
CA ASP A 191 -46.61 26.63 34.45
C ASP A 191 -48.11 26.37 34.67
N ASN A 192 -48.64 25.26 34.14
CA ASN A 192 -50.04 24.86 34.32
C ASN A 192 -50.33 24.22 35.69
N GLU A 193 -49.33 23.66 36.38
CA GLU A 193 -49.48 23.13 37.75
C GLU A 193 -49.41 24.22 38.83
N SER A 194 -48.91 25.43 38.51
CA SER A 194 -48.84 26.55 39.46
C SER A 194 -50.14 27.35 39.62
N ASP A 195 -51.16 27.12 38.80
CA ASP A 195 -52.43 27.86 38.82
C ASP A 195 -53.57 27.14 39.59
N ASP A 196 -53.32 25.92 40.12
CA ASP A 196 -54.33 25.09 40.81
C ASP A 196 -54.12 24.97 42.35
N ALA A 197 -53.50 25.96 43.01
CA ALA A 197 -53.31 26.01 44.47
C ALA A 197 -54.11 27.13 45.17
#